data_AF-A0A371JLI0-F1
#
_entry.id   AF-A0A371JLI0-F1
#
_cell.length_a   1.000
_cell.length_b   1.000
_cell.length_c   1.000
_cell.angle_alpha   90.00
_cell.angle_beta   90.00
_cell.angle_gamma   90.00
#
_symmetry.space_group_name_H-M   'P 1'
#
loop_
_entity.id
_entity.type
_entity.pdbx_description
1 polymer ?
#
loop_
_entity_poly.entity_id
_entity_poly.type
_entity_poly.pdbx_seq_one_letter_code
_entity_poly.pdbx_strand_id
1 'polypeptide(L)'
;MKSDHLLPIGLDTIHFETKAWISEIKFFHYELSFLKDLIDERLDDTSSKGLEAKAIFKNVENMNKMLSEEVLGNLGQHEKDLAKLLQSDSLEEPAYIKNHIAFAKEVQILRKQVQVFKAALFDYLKEHPFDYDHDYITGW
;
A
#
# COMPACT_ATOMS: atom_id res chain seq x y z
N MET A 1 23.11 -29.01 -18.76
CA MET A 1 21.98 -28.82 -17.83
C MET A 1 22.52 -28.15 -16.59
N LYS A 2 22.27 -26.84 -16.41
CA LYS A 2 22.46 -26.19 -15.10
C LYS A 2 21.13 -26.31 -14.38
N SER A 3 21.09 -27.09 -13.30
CA SER A 3 19.98 -27.03 -12.37
C SER A 3 20.11 -25.70 -11.62
N ASP A 4 19.25 -24.75 -11.96
CA ASP A 4 19.04 -23.55 -11.16
C ASP A 4 18.52 -24.01 -9.80
N HIS A 5 19.44 -24.23 -8.87
CA HIS A 5 19.14 -24.35 -7.45
C HIS A 5 18.67 -22.98 -6.98
N LEU A 6 17.37 -22.72 -7.15
CA LEU A 6 16.66 -21.77 -6.30
C LEU A 6 16.94 -22.22 -4.87
N LEU A 7 17.81 -21.47 -4.18
CA LEU A 7 18.04 -21.67 -2.75
C LEU A 7 16.68 -21.73 -2.06
N PRO A 8 16.41 -22.71 -1.19
CA PRO A 8 15.18 -22.71 -0.41
C PRO A 8 15.15 -21.38 0.35
N ILE A 9 14.15 -20.55 0.04
CA ILE A 9 13.91 -19.32 0.77
C ILE A 9 13.52 -19.78 2.16
N GLY A 10 14.46 -19.68 3.11
CA GLY A 10 14.22 -20.11 4.47
C GLY A 10 12.99 -19.41 5.05
N LEU A 11 12.23 -20.14 5.88
CA LEU A 11 11.02 -19.64 6.52
C LEU A 11 11.24 -18.32 7.29
N ASP A 12 12.43 -18.08 7.83
CA ASP A 12 12.82 -16.82 8.47
C ASP A 12 12.82 -15.63 7.50
N THR A 13 13.28 -15.83 6.27
CA THR A 13 13.24 -14.82 5.21
C THR A 13 11.80 -14.51 4.83
N ILE A 14 10.97 -15.54 4.66
CA ILE A 14 9.54 -15.37 4.35
C ILE A 14 8.82 -14.61 5.48
N HIS A 15 9.15 -14.91 6.74
CA HIS A 15 8.62 -14.21 7.90
C HIS A 15 8.97 -12.72 7.88
N PHE A 16 10.26 -12.43 7.70
CA PHE A 16 10.76 -11.07 7.66
C PHE A 16 10.11 -10.26 6.52
N GLU A 17 10.05 -10.84 5.32
CA GLU A 17 9.43 -10.19 4.15
C GLU A 17 7.94 -9.94 4.37
N THR A 18 7.21 -10.93 4.89
CA THR A 18 5.77 -10.79 5.16
C THR A 18 5.51 -9.66 6.17
N LYS A 19 6.29 -9.57 7.26
CA LYS A 19 6.15 -8.46 8.21
C LYS A 19 6.50 -7.11 7.61
N ALA A 20 7.53 -7.05 6.77
CA ALA A 20 7.90 -5.83 6.06
C ALA A 20 6.74 -5.35 5.16
N TRP A 21 6.13 -6.26 4.39
CA TRP A 21 4.98 -5.93 3.54
C TRP A 21 3.77 -5.46 4.34
N ILE A 22 3.46 -6.12 5.47
CA ILE A 22 2.38 -5.68 6.37
C ILE A 22 2.65 -4.25 6.87
N SER A 23 3.87 -3.96 7.30
CA SER A 23 4.24 -2.62 7.79
C SER A 23 4.11 -1.57 6.69
N GLU A 24 4.59 -1.88 5.49
CA GLU A 24 4.53 -0.99 4.34
C GLU A 24 3.09 -0.71 3.89
N ILE A 25 2.25 -1.74 3.79
CA ILE A 25 0.85 -1.58 3.39
C ILE A 25 0.06 -0.77 4.42
N LYS A 26 0.34 -0.97 5.73
CA LYS A 26 -0.22 -0.10 6.77
C LYS A 26 0.19 1.35 6.58
N PHE A 27 1.44 1.59 6.20
CA PHE A 27 1.91 2.94 5.91
C PHE A 27 1.25 3.53 4.66
N PHE A 28 1.08 2.75 3.59
CA PHE A 28 0.31 3.20 2.42
C PHE A 28 -1.13 3.55 2.77
N HIS A 29 -1.78 2.76 3.61
CA HIS A 29 -3.13 3.07 4.05
C HIS A 29 -3.19 4.40 4.83
N TYR A 30 -2.24 4.62 5.74
CA TYR A 30 -2.14 5.89 6.47
C TYR A 30 -1.90 7.07 5.50
N GLU A 31 -0.93 6.93 4.59
CA GLU A 31 -0.58 7.97 3.63
C GLU A 31 -1.75 8.32 2.70
N LEU A 32 -2.41 7.32 2.13
CA LEU A 32 -3.57 7.54 1.25
C LEU A 32 -4.76 8.15 1.98
N SER A 33 -4.99 7.76 3.24
CA SER A 33 -6.04 8.35 4.08
C SER A 33 -5.73 9.81 4.38
N PHE A 34 -4.50 10.14 4.77
CA PHE A 34 -4.06 11.52 4.97
C PHE A 34 -4.22 12.37 3.70
N LEU A 35 -3.79 11.83 2.55
CA LEU A 35 -3.92 12.54 1.28
C LEU A 35 -5.38 12.78 0.91
N LYS A 36 -6.25 11.78 1.13
CA LYS A 36 -7.69 11.92 0.92
C LYS A 36 -8.27 13.03 1.80
N ASP A 37 -7.97 13.03 3.10
CA ASP A 37 -8.50 14.03 4.03
C ASP A 37 -8.04 15.44 3.64
N LEU A 38 -6.77 15.60 3.27
CA LEU A 38 -6.21 16.87 2.78
C LEU A 38 -6.94 17.40 1.54
N ILE A 39 -7.37 16.50 0.66
CA ILE A 39 -8.11 16.81 -0.56
C ILE A 39 -9.56 17.16 -0.22
N ASP A 40 -10.24 16.34 0.58
CA ASP A 40 -11.65 16.53 0.93
C ASP A 40 -11.88 17.85 1.68
N GLU A 41 -10.95 18.27 2.53
CA GLU A 41 -11.02 19.56 3.24
C GLU A 41 -10.91 20.77 2.30
N ARG A 42 -10.41 20.58 1.07
CA ARG A 42 -9.96 21.67 0.20
C ARG A 42 -10.56 21.66 -1.20
N LEU A 43 -11.29 20.61 -1.57
CA LEU A 43 -12.03 20.57 -2.83
C LEU A 43 -13.31 21.40 -2.75
N ASP A 44 -13.40 22.41 -3.62
CA ASP A 44 -14.67 23.10 -3.86
C ASP A 44 -15.58 22.23 -4.74
N ASP A 45 -16.49 21.52 -4.08
CA ASP A 45 -17.50 20.64 -4.70
C ASP A 45 -18.51 21.37 -5.61
N THR A 46 -18.47 22.70 -5.68
CA THR A 46 -19.41 23.51 -6.46
C THR A 46 -18.85 23.95 -7.82
N SER A 47 -17.53 23.82 -8.03
CA SER A 47 -16.88 24.19 -9.28
C SER A 47 -16.66 22.98 -10.20
N SER A 48 -16.68 23.20 -11.52
CA SER A 48 -16.39 22.12 -12.50
C SER A 48 -14.99 21.54 -12.31
N LYS A 49 -14.01 22.36 -11.90
CA LYS A 49 -12.64 21.93 -11.60
C LYS A 49 -12.56 21.07 -10.34
N GLY A 50 -13.33 21.40 -9.29
CA GLY A 50 -13.40 20.59 -8.09
C GLY A 50 -14.05 19.23 -8.35
N LEU A 51 -15.05 19.17 -9.25
CA LEU A 51 -15.67 17.92 -9.67
C LEU A 51 -14.73 17.01 -10.50
N GLU A 52 -13.92 17.59 -11.40
CA GLU A 52 -12.88 16.83 -12.14
C GLU A 52 -11.81 16.27 -11.19
N ALA A 53 -11.38 17.08 -10.22
CA ALA A 53 -10.44 16.65 -9.21
C ALA A 53 -11.01 15.52 -8.34
N LYS A 54 -12.26 15.64 -7.89
CA LYS A 54 -12.95 14.59 -7.13
C LYS A 54 -13.02 13.26 -7.89
N ALA A 55 -13.11 13.28 -9.23
CA ALA A 55 -13.06 12.07 -10.05
C ALA A 55 -11.69 11.38 -10.02
N ILE A 56 -10.59 12.15 -9.98
CA ILE A 56 -9.22 11.63 -9.81
C ILE A 56 -9.10 10.94 -8.43
N PHE A 57 -9.70 11.54 -7.41
CA PHE A 57 -9.55 11.12 -6.01
C PHE A 57 -10.54 10.04 -5.55
N LYS A 58 -11.63 9.82 -6.29
CA LYS A 58 -12.55 8.70 -6.04
C LYS A 58 -11.87 7.32 -6.10
N ASN A 59 -10.76 7.21 -6.82
CA ASN A 59 -9.96 5.97 -6.88
C ASN A 59 -9.18 5.69 -5.59
N VAL A 60 -8.97 6.69 -4.72
CA VAL A 60 -8.22 6.54 -3.46
C VAL A 60 -9.01 5.70 -2.46
N GLU A 61 -10.31 5.93 -2.32
CA GLU A 61 -11.15 5.15 -1.40
C GLU A 61 -11.16 3.66 -1.76
N ASN A 62 -11.31 3.35 -3.06
CA ASN A 62 -11.27 1.98 -3.56
C ASN A 62 -9.89 1.34 -3.31
N MET A 63 -8.81 2.08 -3.55
CA MET A 63 -7.45 1.62 -3.29
C MET A 63 -7.22 1.38 -1.78
N ASN A 64 -7.68 2.30 -0.93
CA ASN A 64 -7.60 2.17 0.51
C ASN A 64 -8.36 0.95 1.03
N LYS A 65 -9.58 0.72 0.53
CA LYS A 65 -10.38 -0.44 0.89
C LYS A 65 -9.68 -1.75 0.51
N MET A 66 -9.19 -1.82 -0.74
CA MET A 66 -8.46 -2.99 -1.26
C MET A 66 -7.19 -3.28 -0.41
N LEU A 67 -6.41 -2.23 -0.09
CA LEU A 67 -5.23 -2.35 0.77
C LEU A 67 -5.59 -2.87 2.18
N SER A 68 -6.68 -2.38 2.75
CA SER A 68 -7.05 -2.59 4.16
C SER A 68 -7.71 -3.93 4.42
N GLU A 69 -8.72 -4.28 3.61
CA GLU A 69 -9.57 -5.45 3.88
C GLU A 69 -9.00 -6.70 3.23
N GLU A 70 -8.52 -6.60 1.99
CA GLU A 70 -8.08 -7.76 1.23
C GLU A 70 -6.61 -8.06 1.51
N VAL A 71 -5.71 -7.12 1.26
CA VAL A 71 -4.28 -7.42 1.28
C VAL A 71 -3.71 -7.56 2.70
N LEU A 72 -4.03 -6.64 3.61
CA LEU A 72 -3.61 -6.79 5.02
C LEU A 72 -4.23 -8.01 5.70
N GLY A 73 -5.51 -8.31 5.40
CA GLY A 73 -6.18 -9.50 5.90
C GLY A 73 -5.48 -10.78 5.44
N ASN A 74 -5.21 -10.88 4.13
CA ASN A 74 -4.56 -12.03 3.53
C ASN A 74 -3.11 -12.21 4.00
N LEU A 75 -2.32 -11.13 4.07
CA LEU A 75 -0.96 -11.19 4.60
C LEU A 75 -0.92 -11.53 6.09
N GLY A 76 -1.87 -11.01 6.87
CA GLY A 76 -2.00 -11.36 8.28
C GLY A 76 -2.35 -12.83 8.48
N GLN A 77 -3.15 -13.42 7.59
CA GLN A 77 -3.44 -14.84 7.60
C GLN A 77 -2.22 -15.68 7.16
N HIS A 78 -1.52 -15.25 6.10
CA HIS A 78 -0.28 -15.86 5.61
C HIS A 78 0.81 -15.95 6.68
N GLU A 79 0.94 -14.90 7.49
CA GLU A 79 1.85 -14.84 8.64
C GLU A 79 1.42 -15.79 9.78
N LYS A 80 0.12 -15.88 10.08
CA LYS A 80 -0.38 -16.85 11.08
C LYS A 80 -0.13 -18.29 10.64
N ASP A 81 -0.27 -18.57 9.35
CA ASP A 81 -0.03 -19.91 8.81
C ASP A 81 1.46 -20.25 8.79
N LEU A 82 2.35 -19.25 8.59
CA LEU A 82 3.79 -19.41 8.80
C LEU A 82 4.12 -19.86 10.23
N ALA A 83 3.53 -19.18 11.22
CA ALA A 83 3.74 -19.51 12.62
C ALA A 83 3.31 -20.95 12.95
N LYS A 84 2.25 -21.45 12.32
CA LYS A 84 1.83 -22.86 12.47
C LYS A 84 2.80 -23.82 11.80
N LEU A 85 3.31 -23.50 10.61
CA LEU A 85 4.30 -24.31 9.90
C LEU A 85 5.62 -24.42 10.68
N LEU A 86 6.08 -23.32 11.28
CA LEU A 86 7.26 -23.30 12.15
C LEU A 86 7.09 -24.15 13.41
N GLN A 87 5.85 -24.32 13.90
CA GLN A 87 5.56 -25.14 15.08
C GLN A 87 5.35 -26.63 14.76
N SER A 88 5.08 -26.98 13.50
CA SER A 88 4.70 -28.34 13.11
C SER A 88 5.88 -29.22 12.66
N ASP A 89 7.12 -28.72 12.71
CA ASP A 89 8.32 -29.37 12.14
C ASP A 89 8.11 -29.86 10.68
N SER A 90 7.11 -29.28 10.00
CA SER A 90 6.75 -29.67 8.64
C SER A 90 7.74 -29.03 7.67
N LEU A 91 8.26 -29.85 6.76
CA LEU A 91 9.08 -29.35 5.65
C LEU A 91 8.31 -28.29 4.87
N GLU A 92 9.02 -27.27 4.38
CA GLU A 92 8.48 -26.16 3.59
C GLU A 92 7.45 -26.65 2.57
N GLU A 93 6.17 -26.33 2.78
CA GLU A 93 5.13 -26.75 1.85
C GLU A 93 5.26 -25.97 0.54
N PRO A 94 5.43 -26.63 -0.62
CA PRO A 94 5.53 -25.92 -1.90
C PRO A 94 4.34 -25.01 -2.21
N ALA A 95 3.16 -25.34 -1.66
CA ALA A 95 1.97 -24.52 -1.75
C ALA A 95 2.13 -23.19 -0.99
N TYR A 96 2.76 -23.21 0.18
CA TYR A 96 3.02 -22.02 0.99
C TYR A 96 3.98 -21.06 0.29
N ILE A 97 5.10 -21.59 -0.25
CA ILE A 97 6.06 -20.79 -1.02
C ILE A 97 5.38 -20.17 -2.25
N LYS A 98 4.56 -20.94 -2.97
CA LYS A 98 3.81 -20.43 -4.12
C LYS A 98 2.89 -19.27 -3.75
N ASN A 99 2.19 -19.37 -2.62
CA ASN A 99 1.34 -18.30 -2.11
C ASN A 99 2.17 -17.06 -1.73
N HIS A 100 3.31 -17.25 -1.08
CA HIS A 100 4.21 -16.14 -0.74
C HIS A 100 4.71 -15.38 -1.99
N ILE A 101 5.08 -16.11 -3.05
CA ILE A 101 5.46 -15.50 -4.35
C ILE A 101 4.29 -14.71 -4.97
N ALA A 102 3.06 -15.20 -4.81
CA ALA A 102 1.88 -14.48 -5.28
C ALA A 102 1.70 -13.14 -4.52
N PHE A 103 1.84 -13.17 -3.19
CA PHE A 103 1.81 -11.94 -2.38
C PHE A 103 2.93 -10.97 -2.75
N ALA A 104 4.15 -11.45 -3.00
CA ALA A 104 5.25 -10.60 -3.44
C ALA A 104 4.88 -9.81 -4.72
N LYS A 105 4.21 -10.46 -5.67
CA LYS A 105 3.74 -9.81 -6.91
C LYS A 105 2.63 -8.80 -6.63
N GLU A 106 1.69 -9.14 -5.78
CA GLU A 106 0.59 -8.26 -5.39
C GLU A 106 1.10 -6.99 -4.71
N VAL A 107 2.00 -7.12 -3.73
CA VAL A 107 2.67 -5.98 -3.07
C VAL A 107 3.42 -5.10 -4.08
N GLN A 108 4.09 -5.69 -5.06
CA GLN A 108 4.77 -4.93 -6.12
C GLN A 108 3.79 -4.15 -7.02
N ILE A 109 2.63 -4.72 -7.33
CA ILE A 109 1.59 -4.02 -8.09
C ILE A 109 1.05 -2.84 -7.27
N LEU A 110 0.77 -3.06 -5.99
CA LEU A 110 0.31 -2.02 -5.07
C LEU A 110 1.30 -0.86 -4.96
N ARG A 111 2.59 -1.14 -4.78
CA ARG A 111 3.65 -0.11 -4.75
C ARG A 111 3.58 0.80 -5.97
N LYS A 112 3.44 0.20 -7.16
CA LYS A 112 3.33 0.97 -8.41
C LYS A 112 2.05 1.80 -8.47
N GLN A 113 0.92 1.24 -8.05
CA GLN A 113 -0.36 1.96 -8.03
C GLN A 113 -0.31 3.17 -7.08
N VAL A 114 0.22 2.99 -5.87
CA VAL A 114 0.41 4.08 -4.89
C VAL A 114 1.35 5.14 -5.46
N GLN A 115 2.47 4.73 -6.08
CA GLN A 115 3.41 5.67 -6.70
C GLN A 115 2.78 6.49 -7.83
N VAL A 116 2.03 5.84 -8.74
CA VAL A 116 1.32 6.52 -9.83
C VAL A 116 0.28 7.48 -9.30
N PHE A 117 -0.48 7.06 -8.28
CA PHE A 117 -1.46 7.92 -7.63
C PHE A 117 -0.81 9.17 -7.02
N LYS A 118 0.27 9.00 -6.25
CA LYS A 118 1.00 10.13 -5.65
C LYS A 118 1.53 11.09 -6.70
N ALA A 119 2.07 10.58 -7.81
CA ALA A 119 2.53 11.42 -8.91
C ALA A 119 1.39 12.25 -9.50
N ALA A 120 0.26 11.62 -9.81
CA ALA A 120 -0.92 12.31 -10.33
C ALA A 120 -1.46 13.36 -9.36
N LEU A 121 -1.50 13.06 -8.05
CA LEU A 121 -1.86 14.02 -7.02
C LEU A 121 -0.87 15.19 -7.00
N PHE A 122 0.43 14.94 -6.92
CA PHE A 122 1.42 16.01 -6.87
C PHE A 122 1.39 16.91 -8.10
N ASP A 123 1.14 16.37 -9.28
CA ASP A 123 0.97 17.17 -10.49
C ASP A 123 -0.31 18.02 -10.42
N TYR A 124 -1.43 17.46 -9.95
CA TYR A 124 -2.64 18.22 -9.68
C TYR A 124 -2.39 19.38 -8.69
N LEU A 125 -1.67 19.12 -7.60
CA LEU A 125 -1.34 20.13 -6.57
C LEU A 125 -0.43 21.25 -7.09
N LYS A 126 0.46 20.96 -8.05
CA LYS A 126 1.31 21.99 -8.69
C LYS A 126 0.49 22.92 -9.57
N GLU A 127 -0.48 22.37 -10.30
CA GLU A 127 -1.35 23.14 -11.19
C GLU A 127 -2.44 23.90 -10.44
N HIS A 128 -2.74 23.46 -9.22
CA HIS A 128 -3.71 24.06 -8.31
C HIS A 128 -3.02 24.38 -6.98
N PRO A 129 -2.03 25.29 -6.97
CA PRO A 129 -1.28 25.62 -5.78
C PRO A 129 -2.24 26.17 -4.72
N PHE A 130 -2.12 25.61 -3.53
CA PHE A 130 -2.89 26.06 -2.39
C PHE A 130 -2.42 27.46 -1.97
N ASP A 131 -3.36 28.37 -1.68
CA ASP A 131 -3.05 29.55 -0.88
C ASP A 131 -2.66 29.06 0.52
N TYR A 132 -1.37 29.10 0.81
CA TYR A 132 -0.83 28.83 2.13
C TYR A 132 -0.90 30.14 2.91
N ASP A 133 -1.88 30.25 3.82
CA ASP A 133 -1.95 31.41 4.69
C ASP A 133 -0.75 31.39 5.64
N HIS A 134 0.19 32.31 5.40
CA HIS A 134 1.45 32.41 6.14
C HIS A 134 1.28 32.95 7.58
N ASP A 135 0.05 33.28 7.98
CA ASP A 135 -0.26 33.94 9.25
C ASP A 135 0.05 33.10 10.50
N TYR A 136 0.42 31.82 10.37
CA TYR A 136 0.85 30.99 11.50
C TYR A 136 2.33 31.12 11.88
N ILE A 137 3.16 31.81 11.09
CA ILE A 137 4.63 31.86 11.31
C ILE A 137 5.10 33.18 11.96
N THR A 138 4.27 34.23 12.01
CA THR A 138 4.67 35.55 12.54
C THR A 138 4.17 35.86 13.96
N GLY A 139 3.58 34.88 14.65
CA GLY A 139 3.08 35.02 16.01
C GLY A 139 4.02 34.51 17.10
N TRP A 140 5.29 34.95 17.13
CA TRP A 140 6.19 34.81 18.28
C TRP A 140 7.12 36.03 18.42
#